data_AF-A0A524L525-F1
#
_entry.id   AF-A0A524L525-F1
#
_cell.length_a   1.000
_cell.length_b   1.000
_cell.length_c   1.000
_cell.angle_alpha   90.00
_cell.angle_beta   90.00
_cell.angle_gamma   90.00
#
_symmetry.space_group_name_H-M   'P 1'
#
loop_
_entity.id
_entity.type
_entity.pdbx_description
1 polymer ?
#
loop_
_entity_poly.entity_id
_entity_poly.type
_entity_poly.pdbx_seq_one_letter_code
_entity_poly.pdbx_strand_id
1 'polypeptide(L)'
;MQVGTHRSLKLDWLRKNYNKLGSFLHAPQRREPAGPSDAAHLQLFLEEIVLELEPVVESRMDSSLALVLHFECKQCKNQSVANAEAVRKRGRAVCVGCGAEYAAVTDESGELALRPMESNFPCASCGAHKPIENRLLDVGARFRCDACGALHEIAGREWAYGTIEEATE
;
A
#
# COMPACT_ATOMS: atom_id res chain seq x y z
N MET A 1 9.19 12.08 -37.59
CA MET A 1 8.78 11.18 -36.49
C MET A 1 8.59 12.04 -35.25
N GLN A 2 7.36 12.44 -34.95
CA GLN A 2 7.06 13.36 -33.85
C GLN A 2 6.80 12.50 -32.60
N VAL A 3 7.72 12.56 -31.64
CA VAL A 3 7.54 11.93 -30.33
C VAL A 3 6.42 12.71 -29.61
N GLY A 4 5.44 11.99 -29.05
CA GLY A 4 4.28 12.60 -28.38
C GLY A 4 4.70 13.62 -27.32
N THR A 5 3.98 14.74 -27.23
CA THR A 5 4.25 15.77 -26.23
C THR A 5 3.51 15.44 -24.94
N HIS A 6 4.25 15.19 -23.86
CA HIS A 6 3.66 15.02 -22.54
C HIS A 6 3.17 16.36 -22.00
N ARG A 7 1.87 16.46 -21.70
CA ARG A 7 1.26 17.62 -21.04
C ARG A 7 0.78 17.20 -19.66
N SER A 8 1.38 17.76 -18.63
CA SER A 8 0.92 17.62 -17.24
C SER A 8 0.49 18.98 -16.70
N LEU A 9 -0.50 18.95 -15.80
CA LEU A 9 -0.92 20.15 -15.08
C LEU A 9 0.18 20.54 -14.07
N LYS A 10 0.52 21.82 -14.04
CA LYS A 10 1.44 22.35 -13.04
C LYS A 10 0.79 22.29 -11.66
N LEU A 11 1.58 21.98 -10.63
CA LEU A 11 1.09 21.89 -9.25
C LEU A 11 0.43 23.19 -8.76
N ASP A 12 0.97 24.34 -9.15
CA ASP A 12 0.42 25.64 -8.78
C ASP A 12 -0.94 25.92 -9.45
N TRP A 13 -1.12 25.45 -10.68
CA TRP A 13 -2.40 25.51 -11.38
C TRP A 13 -3.44 24.63 -10.68
N LEU A 14 -3.07 23.40 -10.32
CA LEU A 14 -3.92 22.48 -9.58
C LEU A 14 -4.38 23.08 -8.25
N ARG A 15 -3.45 23.62 -7.45
CA ARG A 15 -3.78 24.25 -6.16
C ARG A 15 -4.74 25.44 -6.32
N LYS A 16 -4.52 26.27 -7.35
CA LYS A 16 -5.34 27.47 -7.62
C LYS A 16 -6.76 27.09 -8.05
N ASN A 17 -6.91 26.12 -8.95
CA ASN A 17 -8.20 25.79 -9.56
C ASN A 17 -8.98 24.74 -8.79
N TYR A 18 -8.31 23.75 -8.15
CA TYR A 18 -8.98 22.74 -7.34
C TYR A 18 -9.72 23.35 -6.15
N ASN A 19 -9.10 24.28 -5.42
CA ASN A 19 -9.72 24.96 -4.29
C ASN A 19 -10.95 25.80 -4.72
N LYS A 20 -10.89 26.43 -5.89
CA LYS A 20 -12.01 27.20 -6.46
C LYS A 20 -13.15 26.30 -6.92
N LEU A 21 -12.85 25.18 -7.59
CA LEU A 21 -13.86 24.21 -7.99
C LEU A 21 -14.52 23.56 -6.77
N GLY A 22 -13.75 23.26 -5.72
CA GLY A 22 -14.26 22.74 -4.45
C GLY A 22 -15.38 23.59 -3.87
N SER A 23 -15.27 24.93 -3.91
CA SER A 23 -16.33 25.81 -3.41
C SER A 23 -17.67 25.69 -4.17
N PHE A 24 -17.66 25.23 -5.43
CA PHE A 24 -18.88 24.99 -6.21
C PHE A 24 -19.43 23.57 -6.06
N LEU A 25 -18.60 22.61 -5.65
CA LEU A 25 -19.00 21.21 -5.46
C LEU A 25 -19.62 20.93 -4.09
N HIS A 26 -19.35 21.79 -3.11
CA HIS A 26 -19.95 21.68 -1.78
C HIS A 26 -21.31 22.39 -1.73
N ALA A 27 -22.32 21.73 -1.15
CA ALA A 27 -23.64 22.32 -0.95
C ALA A 27 -23.53 23.57 -0.06
N PRO A 28 -24.01 24.75 -0.50
CA PRO A 28 -23.91 25.97 0.29
C PRO A 28 -24.76 25.84 1.56
N GLN A 29 -24.14 26.00 2.73
CA GLN A 29 -24.81 25.80 4.02
C GLN A 29 -25.83 26.90 4.37
N ARG A 30 -25.82 28.07 3.70
CA ARG A 30 -26.84 29.13 3.82
C ARG A 30 -26.95 29.90 2.50
N ARG A 31 -28.17 30.03 1.97
CA ARG A 31 -28.48 30.85 0.78
C ARG A 31 -28.57 32.32 1.18
N GLU A 32 -27.58 33.12 0.82
CA GLU A 32 -27.87 34.50 0.42
C GLU A 32 -28.31 34.50 -1.05
N PRO A 33 -29.27 35.34 -1.46
CA PRO A 33 -29.70 35.39 -2.84
C PRO A 33 -28.55 35.92 -3.71
N ALA A 34 -27.89 35.02 -4.43
CA ALA A 34 -26.93 35.39 -5.46
C ALA A 34 -27.68 36.21 -6.52
N GLY A 35 -27.32 37.49 -6.64
CA GLY A 35 -27.80 38.34 -7.71
C GLY A 35 -27.41 37.77 -9.08
N PRO A 36 -28.10 38.17 -10.16
CA PRO A 36 -27.94 37.62 -11.51
C PRO A 36 -26.61 37.96 -12.21
N SER A 37 -25.56 38.40 -11.50
CA SER A 37 -24.36 38.98 -12.10
C SER A 37 -23.18 38.03 -12.31
N ASP A 38 -23.21 36.78 -11.82
CA ASP A 38 -21.99 35.95 -11.77
C ASP A 38 -22.08 34.63 -12.58
N ALA A 39 -23.24 34.31 -13.15
CA ALA A 39 -23.43 33.08 -13.92
C ALA A 39 -22.62 33.07 -15.23
N ALA A 40 -22.59 34.20 -15.95
CA ALA A 40 -21.82 34.33 -17.18
C ALA A 40 -20.30 34.27 -16.93
N HIS A 41 -19.84 34.85 -15.82
CA HIS A 41 -18.43 34.83 -15.45
C HIS A 41 -18.00 33.44 -14.97
N LEU A 42 -18.86 32.75 -14.22
CA LEU A 42 -18.67 31.35 -13.83
C LEU A 42 -18.62 30.43 -15.05
N GLN A 43 -19.50 30.63 -16.02
CA GLN A 43 -19.51 29.85 -17.27
C GLN A 43 -18.17 30.00 -18.01
N LEU A 44 -17.71 31.24 -18.23
CA LEU A 44 -16.43 31.49 -18.91
C LEU A 44 -15.24 30.86 -18.16
N PHE A 45 -15.24 30.93 -16.83
CA PHE A 45 -14.21 30.30 -16.00
C PHE A 45 -14.21 28.77 -16.11
N LEU A 46 -15.39 28.14 -16.13
CA LEU A 46 -15.50 26.69 -16.29
C LEU A 46 -15.09 26.25 -17.70
N GLU A 47 -15.44 27.01 -18.74
CA GLU A 47 -15.01 26.75 -20.12
C GLU A 47 -13.49 26.81 -20.26
N GLU A 48 -12.83 27.79 -19.63
CA GLU A 48 -11.36 27.89 -19.59
C GLU A 48 -10.73 26.66 -18.92
N ILE A 49 -11.27 26.23 -17.78
CA ILE A 49 -10.79 25.03 -17.09
C ILE A 49 -10.97 23.78 -17.95
N VAL A 50 -12.11 23.62 -18.61
CA VAL A 50 -12.37 22.46 -19.48
C VAL A 50 -11.36 22.40 -20.61
N LEU A 51 -11.10 23.52 -21.29
CA LEU A 51 -10.12 23.60 -22.37
C LEU A 51 -8.69 23.26 -21.92
N GLU A 52 -8.32 23.59 -20.68
CA GLU A 52 -7.02 23.22 -20.12
C GLU A 52 -6.95 21.73 -19.69
N LEU A 53 -8.06 21.17 -19.21
CA LEU A 53 -8.13 19.78 -18.76
C LEU A 53 -8.25 18.77 -19.90
N GLU A 54 -8.99 19.10 -20.96
CA GLU A 54 -9.29 18.24 -22.10
C GLU A 54 -8.04 17.52 -22.65
N PRO A 55 -6.93 18.20 -23.01
CA PRO A 55 -5.74 17.52 -23.55
C PRO A 55 -5.02 16.61 -22.53
N VAL A 56 -5.22 16.83 -21.22
CA VAL A 56 -4.65 16.00 -20.16
C VAL A 56 -5.52 14.78 -19.90
N VAL A 57 -6.84 14.94 -19.89
CA VAL A 57 -7.82 13.85 -19.71
C VAL A 57 -7.88 12.94 -20.93
N GLU A 58 -7.73 13.49 -22.13
CA GLU A 58 -7.68 12.71 -23.38
C GLU A 58 -6.33 12.04 -23.60
N SER A 59 -5.31 12.36 -22.79
CA SER A 59 -4.03 11.67 -22.83
C SER A 59 -4.24 10.20 -22.47
N ARG A 60 -3.99 9.31 -23.42
CA ARG A 60 -4.07 7.85 -23.22
C ARG A 60 -2.84 7.25 -22.55
N MET A 61 -1.93 8.09 -22.04
CA MET A 61 -0.64 7.64 -21.53
C MET A 61 -0.49 7.98 -20.05
N ASP A 62 -0.95 7.06 -19.20
CA ASP A 62 -0.57 7.01 -17.79
C ASP A 62 0.71 6.17 -17.67
N SER A 63 1.83 6.82 -17.40
CA SER A 63 3.10 6.13 -17.16
C SER A 63 3.66 6.52 -15.80
N SER A 64 3.71 5.56 -14.89
CA SER A 64 4.48 5.68 -13.64
C SER A 64 5.77 4.89 -13.79
N LEU A 65 6.91 5.56 -13.76
CA LEU A 65 8.21 4.90 -13.62
C LEU A 65 8.42 4.58 -12.14
N ALA A 66 8.28 3.30 -11.81
CA ALA A 66 8.59 2.77 -10.49
C ALA A 66 9.62 1.64 -10.63
N LEU A 67 10.57 1.58 -9.68
CA LEU A 67 11.39 0.38 -9.52
C LEU A 67 10.50 -0.69 -8.88
N VAL A 68 10.29 -1.80 -9.59
CA VAL A 68 9.41 -2.89 -9.15
C VAL A 68 10.25 -4.11 -8.78
N LEU A 69 9.94 -4.71 -7.64
CA LEU A 69 10.44 -6.01 -7.22
C LEU A 69 9.46 -7.08 -7.68
N HIS A 70 9.97 -8.13 -8.28
CA HIS A 70 9.22 -9.33 -8.59
C HIS A 70 9.60 -10.42 -7.59
N PHE A 71 8.61 -11.10 -7.01
CA PHE A 71 8.85 -12.20 -6.10
C PHE A 71 7.74 -13.26 -6.23
N GLU A 72 8.12 -14.53 -6.07
CA GLU A 72 7.16 -15.62 -5.98
C GLU A 72 6.58 -15.68 -4.55
N CYS A 73 5.26 -15.65 -4.44
CA CYS A 73 4.62 -15.81 -3.15
C CYS A 73 4.72 -17.26 -2.67
N LYS A 74 5.45 -17.51 -1.57
CA LYS A 74 5.55 -18.84 -0.96
C LYS A 74 4.20 -19.49 -0.58
N GLN A 75 3.15 -18.69 -0.35
CA GLN A 75 1.83 -19.19 0.03
C GLN A 75 0.98 -19.60 -1.17
N CYS A 76 0.71 -18.68 -2.12
CA CYS A 76 -0.15 -18.97 -3.28
C CYS A 76 0.61 -19.35 -4.56
N LYS A 77 1.95 -19.35 -4.53
CA LYS A 77 2.86 -19.66 -5.66
C LYS A 77 2.76 -18.74 -6.88
N ASN A 78 1.96 -17.68 -6.79
CA ASN A 78 1.85 -16.69 -7.85
C ASN A 78 3.00 -15.68 -7.80
N GLN A 79 3.38 -15.16 -8.96
CA GLN A 79 4.25 -14.00 -9.08
C GLN A 79 3.53 -12.76 -8.53
N SER A 80 4.20 -12.01 -7.67
CA SER A 80 3.72 -10.76 -7.11
C SER A 80 4.72 -9.65 -7.38
N VAL A 81 4.20 -8.42 -7.46
CA VAL A 81 4.98 -7.21 -7.68
C VAL A 81 4.85 -6.28 -6.49
N ALA A 82 5.93 -5.59 -6.14
CA ALA A 82 5.93 -4.55 -5.12
C ALA A 82 6.85 -3.39 -5.53
N ASN A 83 6.48 -2.15 -5.18
CA ASN A 83 7.36 -1.00 -5.41
C ASN A 83 8.56 -1.06 -4.45
N ALA A 84 9.78 -1.08 -5.00
CA ALA A 84 11.01 -1.26 -4.23
C ALA A 84 11.24 -0.17 -3.18
N GLU A 85 10.95 1.08 -3.53
CA GLU A 85 11.10 2.22 -2.61
C GLU A 85 10.10 2.14 -1.47
N ALA A 86 8.84 1.79 -1.77
CA ALA A 86 7.81 1.60 -0.77
C ALA A 86 8.16 0.45 0.19
N VAL A 87 8.73 -0.64 -0.32
CA VAL A 87 9.20 -1.78 0.49
C VAL A 87 10.34 -1.37 1.40
N ARG A 88 11.34 -0.63 0.89
CA ARG A 88 12.46 -0.11 1.71
C ARG A 88 11.96 0.82 2.81
N LYS A 89 11.02 1.71 2.50
CA LYS A 89 10.47 2.68 3.46
C LYS A 89 9.59 2.04 4.53
N ARG A 90 8.78 1.04 4.16
CA ARG A 90 7.82 0.39 5.08
C ARG A 90 8.39 -0.85 5.76
N GLY A 91 9.51 -1.39 5.29
CA GLY A 91 10.09 -2.64 5.78
C GLY A 91 9.27 -3.89 5.45
N ARG A 92 8.24 -3.80 4.58
CA ARG A 92 7.40 -4.95 4.21
C ARG A 92 6.82 -4.87 2.81
N ALA A 93 6.55 -6.03 2.24
CA ALA A 93 5.80 -6.25 1.00
C ALA A 93 4.58 -7.14 1.27
N VAL A 94 3.55 -7.02 0.44
CA VAL A 94 2.32 -7.83 0.53
C VAL A 94 2.05 -8.46 -0.81
N CYS A 95 1.75 -9.75 -0.83
CA CYS A 95 1.35 -10.46 -2.05
C CYS A 95 0.01 -9.93 -2.54
N VAL A 96 -0.06 -9.50 -3.81
CA VAL A 96 -1.29 -8.97 -4.42
C VAL A 96 -2.37 -10.05 -4.58
N GLY A 97 -1.97 -11.31 -4.75
CA GLY A 97 -2.90 -12.42 -4.98
C GLY A 97 -3.58 -12.95 -3.71
N CYS A 98 -2.83 -13.13 -2.62
CA CYS A 98 -3.36 -13.77 -1.40
C CYS A 98 -3.22 -12.95 -0.12
N GLY A 99 -2.56 -11.79 -0.16
CA GLY A 99 -2.35 -10.94 1.01
C GLY A 99 -1.28 -11.43 1.99
N ALA A 100 -0.47 -12.45 1.64
CA ALA A 100 0.65 -12.88 2.47
C ALA A 100 1.67 -11.74 2.66
N GLU A 101 2.14 -11.54 3.89
CA GLU A 101 3.08 -10.48 4.25
C GLU A 101 4.53 -10.96 4.25
N TYR A 102 5.45 -10.10 3.79
CA TYR A 102 6.87 -10.35 3.71
C TYR A 102 7.65 -9.21 4.36
N ALA A 103 8.58 -9.53 5.25
CA ALA A 103 9.53 -8.57 5.79
C ALA A 103 10.64 -8.31 4.77
N ALA A 104 10.99 -7.04 4.63
CA ALA A 104 12.15 -6.61 3.86
C ALA A 104 13.40 -6.79 4.71
N VAL A 105 14.34 -7.59 4.22
CA VAL A 105 15.63 -7.82 4.85
C VAL A 105 16.73 -7.50 3.85
N THR A 106 17.81 -6.91 4.34
CA THR A 106 19.03 -6.77 3.54
C THR A 106 19.81 -8.07 3.64
N ASP A 107 20.17 -8.66 2.51
CA ASP A 107 21.02 -9.85 2.48
C ASP A 107 22.51 -9.49 2.65
N GLU A 108 23.37 -10.52 2.67
CA GLU A 108 24.82 -10.37 2.85
C GLU A 108 25.48 -9.55 1.72
N SER A 109 24.86 -9.51 0.54
CA SER A 109 25.29 -8.69 -0.59
C SER A 109 24.82 -7.24 -0.53
N GLY A 110 24.01 -6.87 0.46
CA GLY A 110 23.40 -5.54 0.54
C GLY A 110 22.14 -5.37 -0.31
N GLU A 111 21.65 -6.45 -0.93
CA GLU A 111 20.44 -6.43 -1.75
C GLU A 111 19.18 -6.65 -0.92
N LEU A 112 18.06 -6.17 -1.45
CA LEU A 112 16.77 -6.24 -0.79
C LEU A 112 16.13 -7.60 -1.03
N ALA A 113 16.11 -8.44 0.01
CA ALA A 113 15.45 -9.73 0.00
C ALA A 113 14.12 -9.69 0.79
N LEU A 114 13.18 -10.56 0.40
CA LEU A 114 11.86 -10.67 1.03
C LEU A 114 11.74 -12.01 1.77
N ARG A 115 11.45 -11.97 3.06
CA ARG A 115 11.20 -13.16 3.89
C ARG A 115 9.74 -13.18 4.36
N PRO A 116 9.02 -14.33 4.27
CA PRO A 116 7.67 -14.41 4.80
C PRO A 116 7.60 -14.01 6.28
N MET A 117 6.56 -13.27 6.65
CA MET A 117 6.30 -12.94 8.05
C MET A 117 5.52 -14.08 8.70
N GLU A 118 6.27 -15.00 9.29
CA GLU A 118 5.75 -16.20 9.96
C GLU A 118 6.38 -16.35 11.35
N SER A 119 5.62 -16.93 12.27
CA SER A 119 6.07 -17.29 13.61
C SER A 119 6.12 -18.81 13.72
N ASN A 120 7.21 -19.33 14.30
CA ASN A 120 7.39 -20.75 14.50
C ASN A 120 6.81 -21.18 15.85
N PHE A 121 5.84 -22.08 15.82
CA PHE A 121 5.25 -22.65 17.02
C PHE A 121 5.72 -24.11 17.20
N PRO A 122 6.31 -24.46 18.36
CA PRO A 122 6.58 -25.85 18.67
C PRO A 122 5.26 -26.58 18.97
N CYS A 123 5.07 -27.75 18.36
CA CYS A 123 3.93 -28.62 18.64
C CYS A 123 4.00 -29.12 20.09
N ALA A 124 2.93 -28.90 20.87
CA ALA A 124 2.85 -29.35 22.26
C ALA A 124 2.92 -30.89 22.42
N SER A 125 2.59 -31.66 21.38
CA SER A 125 2.57 -33.13 21.44
C SER A 125 3.87 -33.79 20.98
N CYS A 126 4.56 -33.23 19.98
CA CYS A 126 5.75 -33.87 19.39
C CYS A 126 6.98 -32.95 19.27
N GLY A 127 6.88 -31.67 19.62
CA GLY A 127 7.97 -30.70 19.53
C GLY A 127 8.32 -30.22 18.11
N ALA A 128 7.70 -30.79 17.07
CA ALA A 128 7.90 -30.32 15.69
C ALA A 128 7.46 -28.86 15.54
N HIS A 129 8.27 -28.05 14.86
CA HIS A 129 7.95 -26.65 14.64
C HIS A 129 7.06 -26.47 13.42
N LYS A 130 6.02 -25.64 13.55
CA LYS A 130 5.17 -25.24 12.44
C LYS A 130 5.26 -23.73 12.23
N PRO A 131 5.68 -23.26 11.04
CA PRO A 131 5.56 -21.86 10.69
C PRO A 131 4.08 -21.52 10.45
N ILE A 132 3.61 -20.44 11.05
CA ILE A 132 2.27 -19.91 10.85
C ILE A 132 2.39 -18.44 10.44
N GLU A 133 1.70 -18.07 9.37
CA GLU A 133 1.67 -16.68 8.90
C GLU A 133 1.16 -15.74 9.99
N ASN A 134 1.87 -14.63 10.23
CA ASN A 134 1.52 -13.70 11.32
C ASN A 134 0.10 -13.12 11.19
N ARG A 135 -0.40 -12.96 9.96
CA ARG A 135 -1.78 -12.51 9.69
C ARG A 135 -2.87 -13.51 10.10
N LEU A 136 -2.52 -14.78 10.26
CA LEU A 136 -3.42 -15.85 10.69
C LEU A 136 -3.33 -16.10 12.20
N LEU A 137 -2.42 -15.41 12.90
CA LEU A 137 -2.27 -15.52 14.35
C LEU A 137 -3.33 -14.70 15.04
N ASP A 138 -4.49 -15.30 15.30
CA ASP A 138 -5.53 -14.69 16.13
C ASP A 138 -5.88 -15.60 17.31
N VAL A 139 -6.40 -15.02 18.39
CA VAL A 139 -6.86 -15.79 19.55
C VAL A 139 -8.05 -16.64 19.11
N GLY A 140 -8.01 -17.94 19.41
CA GLY A 140 -8.98 -18.92 18.93
C GLY A 140 -8.66 -19.49 17.55
N ALA A 141 -7.62 -19.02 16.85
CA ALA A 141 -7.19 -19.64 15.60
C ALA A 141 -6.69 -21.06 15.86
N ARG A 142 -7.12 -22.01 15.03
CA ARG A 142 -6.80 -23.43 15.15
C ARG A 142 -5.91 -23.89 14.00
N PHE A 143 -4.92 -24.71 14.31
CA PHE A 143 -4.03 -25.30 13.32
C PHE A 143 -3.68 -26.73 13.70
N ARG A 144 -3.37 -27.55 12.70
CA ARG A 144 -2.89 -28.93 12.90
C ARG A 144 -1.38 -28.99 12.75
N CYS A 145 -0.73 -29.78 13.60
CA CYS A 145 0.66 -30.14 13.42
C CYS A 145 0.81 -31.03 12.18
N ASP A 146 1.74 -30.70 11.29
CA ASP A 146 1.96 -31.48 10.06
C ASP A 146 2.65 -32.83 10.34
N ALA A 147 3.34 -32.97 11.47
CA ALA A 147 4.07 -34.18 11.84
C ALA A 147 3.19 -35.22 12.57
N CYS A 148 2.41 -34.80 13.56
CA CYS A 148 1.63 -35.72 14.40
C CYS A 148 0.10 -35.56 14.26
N GLY A 149 -0.38 -34.56 13.51
CA GLY A 149 -1.81 -34.33 13.30
C GLY A 149 -2.56 -33.72 14.49
N ALA A 150 -1.89 -33.47 15.62
CA ALA A 150 -2.50 -32.85 16.80
C ALA A 150 -3.10 -31.48 16.45
N LEU A 151 -4.30 -31.20 16.97
CA LEU A 151 -4.99 -29.93 16.81
C LEU A 151 -4.57 -28.98 17.94
N HIS A 152 -4.13 -27.79 17.57
CA HIS A 152 -3.74 -26.72 18.47
C HIS A 152 -4.66 -25.52 18.28
N GLU A 153 -4.80 -24.73 19.34
CA GLU A 153 -5.52 -23.47 19.35
C GLU A 153 -4.63 -22.39 19.97
N ILE A 154 -4.61 -21.20 19.38
CA ILE A 154 -3.90 -20.04 19.93
C ILE A 154 -4.74 -19.47 21.08
N ALA A 155 -4.34 -19.76 22.32
CA ALA A 155 -5.10 -19.38 23.52
C ALA A 155 -4.86 -17.94 24.01
N GLY A 156 -3.79 -17.27 23.54
CA GLY A 156 -3.46 -15.91 23.97
C GLY A 156 -2.29 -15.31 23.20
N ARG A 157 -2.09 -13.99 23.34
CA ARG A 157 -0.93 -13.26 22.85
C ARG A 157 -0.17 -12.69 24.05
N GLU A 158 0.89 -13.35 24.46
CA GLU A 158 1.77 -12.86 25.52
C GLU A 158 3.02 -12.24 24.89
N TRP A 159 3.36 -11.03 25.31
CA TRP A 159 4.62 -10.36 24.96
C TRP A 159 5.52 -10.36 26.19
N ALA A 160 6.75 -10.84 26.05
CA ALA A 160 7.76 -10.78 27.10
C ALA A 160 8.97 -9.96 26.62
N TYR A 161 9.68 -9.32 27.56
CA TYR A 161 10.94 -8.63 27.34
C TYR A 161 11.90 -8.96 28.49
N GLY A 162 13.20 -8.90 28.23
CA GLY A 162 14.25 -9.14 29.22
C GLY A 162 15.44 -8.21 28.98
N THR A 163 16.31 -8.09 29.98
CA THR A 163 17.54 -7.31 29.88
C THR A 163 18.60 -8.04 29.06
N ILE A 164 19.29 -7.30 28.20
CA ILE A 164 20.50 -7.77 27.51
C ILE A 164 21.68 -7.33 28.39
N GLU A 165 22.44 -8.28 28.93
CA GLU A 165 23.72 -7.96 29.57
C GLU A 165 24.73 -7.65 28.46
N GLU A 166 25.07 -6.37 28.30
CA GLU A 166 26.19 -5.98 27.45
C GLU A 166 27.48 -6.48 28.11
N ALA A 167 28.12 -7.48 27.50
CA ALA A 167 29.46 -7.88 27.86
C ALA A 167 30.41 -6.73 27.49
N THR A 168 30.73 -5.88 28.46
CA THR A 168 31.87 -4.98 28.39
C THR A 168 33.15 -5.80 28.43
N GLU A 169 33.82 -5.92 27.28
CA GLU A 169 35.26 -6.25 27.20
C GLU A 169 36.12 -5.14 27.81
#